data_AF-A0A974PRH7-F1
#
_entry.id   AF-A0A974PRH7-F1
#
_cell.length_a   1.000
_cell.length_b   1.000
_cell.length_c   1.000
_cell.angle_alpha   90.00
_cell.angle_beta   90.00
_cell.angle_gamma   90.00
#
_symmetry.space_group_name_H-M   'P 1'
#
loop_
_entity.id
_entity.type
_entity.pdbx_description
1 polymer ?
#
loop_
_entity_poly.entity_id
_entity_poly.type
_entity_poly.pdbx_seq_one_letter_code
_entity_poly.pdbx_strand_id
1 'polypeptide(L)'
;MQDYSVGLSLMATPHPGVVHFEWAAAGLATVVNTTPERAPAFFHARSPNLVPAQPTVAGIADAIEQAAKRTGGLEPPSAAISGYPTSWNQAFDAAFMDQAMKLIARC
;
A
#
# COMPACT_ATOMS: atom_id res chain seq x y z
N MET A 1 -17.78 -11.05 3.60
CA MET A 1 -16.69 -10.11 3.96
C MET A 1 -17.24 -9.31 5.13
N GLN A 2 -16.50 -9.10 6.23
CA GLN A 2 -17.01 -8.15 7.25
C GLN A 2 -17.12 -6.78 6.58
N ASP A 3 -18.28 -6.12 6.71
CA ASP A 3 -18.58 -4.84 6.06
C ASP A 3 -17.87 -3.70 6.78
N TYR A 4 -16.53 -3.71 6.71
CA TYR A 4 -15.73 -2.60 7.21
C TYR A 4 -15.86 -1.42 6.25
N SER A 5 -16.14 -0.25 6.81
CA SER A 5 -16.17 0.99 6.01
C SER A 5 -14.76 1.47 5.68
N VAL A 6 -13.81 1.42 6.62
CA VAL A 6 -12.48 2.00 6.45
C VAL A 6 -11.42 1.10 7.08
N GLY A 7 -10.28 0.95 6.39
CA GLY A 7 -9.08 0.33 6.95
C GLY A 7 -8.21 1.35 7.67
N LEU A 8 -7.59 0.98 8.79
CA LEU A 8 -6.67 1.83 9.54
C LEU A 8 -5.39 1.07 9.85
N SER A 9 -4.27 1.49 9.27
CA SER A 9 -2.95 0.87 9.44
C SER A 9 -1.90 1.95 9.72
N LEU A 10 -1.69 2.23 11.00
CA LEU A 10 -0.74 3.24 11.46
C LEU A 10 0.56 2.57 11.95
N MET A 11 1.70 3.12 11.56
CA MET A 11 3.04 2.58 11.81
C MET A 11 3.97 3.69 12.29
N ALA A 12 4.66 3.48 13.42
CA ALA A 12 5.60 4.46 13.97
C ALA A 12 6.89 4.61 13.13
N THR A 13 7.22 3.60 12.32
CA THR A 13 8.41 3.56 11.46
C THR A 13 8.03 3.05 10.06
N PRO A 14 8.87 3.28 9.03
CA PRO A 14 8.65 2.72 7.70
C PRO A 14 8.57 1.20 7.75
N HIS A 15 7.36 0.65 7.62
CA HIS A 15 7.12 -0.77 7.75
C HIS A 15 6.69 -1.37 6.40
N PRO A 16 7.26 -2.50 5.93
CA PRO A 16 6.88 -3.12 4.66
C PRO A 16 5.38 -3.42 4.59
N GLY A 17 4.75 -3.71 5.73
CA GLY A 17 3.30 -3.60 5.98
C GLY A 17 2.41 -4.13 4.86
N VAL A 18 2.28 -5.45 4.78
CA VAL A 18 1.48 -6.09 3.72
C VAL A 18 -0.02 -5.77 3.86
N VAL A 19 -0.51 -5.67 5.10
CA VAL A 19 -1.93 -5.52 5.43
C VAL A 19 -2.61 -4.31 4.77
N HIS A 20 -1.99 -3.12 4.79
CA HIS A 20 -2.63 -1.96 4.17
C HIS A 20 -2.66 -2.04 2.65
N PHE A 21 -1.70 -2.72 2.04
CA PHE A 21 -1.72 -2.99 0.62
C PHE A 21 -2.78 -4.03 0.27
N GLU A 22 -2.96 -5.07 1.08
CA GLU A 22 -4.01 -6.07 0.89
C GLU A 22 -5.42 -5.48 1.02
N TRP A 23 -5.66 -4.65 2.03
CA TRP A 23 -6.96 -3.97 2.18
C TRP A 23 -7.23 -2.99 1.05
N ALA A 24 -6.24 -2.19 0.66
CA ALA A 24 -6.35 -1.32 -0.51
C ALA A 24 -6.59 -2.12 -1.80
N ALA A 25 -5.96 -3.29 -1.96
CA ALA A 25 -6.18 -4.22 -3.07
C ALA A 25 -7.58 -4.87 -3.02
N ALA A 26 -8.14 -5.11 -1.84
CA ALA A 26 -9.50 -5.61 -1.68
C ALA A 26 -10.57 -4.52 -1.90
N GLY A 27 -10.14 -3.28 -2.19
CA GLY A 27 -10.99 -2.14 -2.48
C GLY A 27 -11.38 -1.31 -1.26
N LEU A 28 -10.78 -1.56 -0.10
CA LEU A 28 -11.06 -0.82 1.13
C LEU A 28 -10.24 0.49 1.17
N ALA A 29 -10.92 1.62 1.36
CA ALA A 29 -10.24 2.88 1.64
C ALA A 29 -9.45 2.74 2.95
N THR A 30 -8.13 2.81 2.86
CA THR A 30 -7.23 2.44 3.95
C THR A 30 -6.34 3.60 4.34
N VAL A 31 -6.54 4.11 5.56
CA VAL A 31 -5.75 5.18 6.16
C VAL A 31 -4.39 4.65 6.61
N VAL A 32 -3.34 5.32 6.18
CA VAL A 32 -1.94 5.06 6.53
C VAL A 32 -1.28 6.37 6.93
N ASN A 33 -0.40 6.39 7.93
CA ASN A 33 0.36 7.61 8.23
C ASN A 33 1.62 7.72 7.36
N THR A 34 1.99 8.93 7.00
CA THR A 34 3.24 9.21 6.30
C THR A 34 4.44 9.18 7.23
N THR A 35 5.61 8.86 6.67
CA THR A 35 6.93 9.02 7.31
C THR A 35 7.83 9.81 6.36
N PRO A 36 9.03 10.27 6.79
CA PRO A 36 9.99 10.92 5.89
C PRO A 36 10.31 10.11 4.62
N GLU A 37 10.37 8.79 4.74
CA GLU A 37 10.65 7.83 3.67
C GLU A 37 9.41 7.47 2.84
N ARG A 38 8.21 7.76 3.36
CA ARG A 38 6.92 7.42 2.76
C ARG A 38 5.98 8.62 2.76
N ALA A 39 6.29 9.56 1.88
CA ALA A 39 5.44 10.70 1.58
C ALA A 39 4.11 10.27 0.92
N PRO A 40 3.08 11.13 0.85
CA PRO A 40 1.79 10.80 0.23
C PRO A 40 1.92 10.23 -1.20
N ALA A 41 2.84 10.78 -1.99
CA ALA A 41 3.10 10.33 -3.37
C ALA A 41 3.50 8.84 -3.45
N PHE A 42 4.21 8.31 -2.45
CA PHE A 42 4.59 6.89 -2.39
C PHE A 42 3.36 5.98 -2.38
N PHE A 43 2.35 6.35 -1.59
CA PHE A 43 1.13 5.57 -1.41
C PHE A 43 0.19 5.71 -2.60
N HIS A 44 -0.01 6.93 -3.12
CA HIS A 44 -0.86 7.16 -4.29
C HIS A 44 -0.34 6.47 -5.55
N ALA A 45 0.97 6.37 -5.73
CA ALA A 45 1.56 5.61 -6.82
C ALA A 45 1.26 4.10 -6.76
N ARG A 46 0.91 3.57 -5.59
CA ARG A 46 0.62 2.14 -5.37
C ARG A 46 -0.86 1.83 -5.46
N SER A 47 -1.71 2.64 -4.86
CA SER A 47 -3.17 2.50 -4.99
C SER A 47 -3.90 3.79 -4.64
N PRO A 48 -4.99 4.14 -5.37
CA PRO A 48 -5.88 5.24 -5.00
C PRO A 48 -6.66 4.98 -3.70
N ASN A 49 -6.72 3.73 -3.24
CA ASN A 49 -7.41 3.34 -2.00
C ASN A 49 -6.59 3.61 -0.75
N LEU A 50 -5.30 3.90 -0.88
CA LEU A 50 -4.48 4.34 0.24
C LEU A 50 -4.74 5.83 0.50
N VAL A 51 -5.01 6.16 1.77
CA VAL A 51 -5.31 7.51 2.24
C VAL A 51 -4.19 7.95 3.17
N PRO A 52 -3.17 8.68 2.66
CA PRO A 52 -2.03 9.11 3.45
C PRO A 52 -2.43 10.22 4.42
N ALA A 53 -2.21 9.98 5.70
CA ALA A 53 -2.46 10.91 6.79
C ALA A 53 -1.15 11.55 7.27
N GLN A 54 -1.23 12.83 7.65
CA GLN A 54 -0.19 13.42 8.49
C GLN A 54 -0.09 12.65 9.81
N PRO A 55 1.11 12.36 10.33
CA PRO A 55 1.31 11.54 11.53
C PRO A 55 1.01 12.34 12.81
N THR A 56 -0.16 12.97 12.87
CA THR A 56 -0.70 13.74 14.00
C THR A 56 -2.14 13.27 14.26
N VAL A 57 -2.63 13.47 15.48
CA VAL A 57 -4.01 13.09 15.83
C VAL A 57 -5.03 13.74 14.88
N ALA A 58 -4.89 15.04 14.63
CA ALA A 58 -5.76 15.78 13.71
C ALA A 58 -5.65 15.25 12.27
N GLY A 59 -4.43 15.05 11.77
CA GLY A 59 -4.22 14.55 10.41
C GLY A 59 -4.78 13.14 10.18
N ILE A 60 -4.72 12.29 11.19
CA ILE A 60 -5.33 10.95 11.16
C ILE A 60 -6.86 11.04 11.18
N ALA A 61 -7.42 11.89 12.04
CA ALA A 61 -8.87 12.10 12.10
C ALA A 61 -9.44 12.62 10.76
N ASP A 62 -8.78 13.62 10.17
CA ASP A 62 -9.16 14.17 8.86
C ASP A 62 -9.12 13.09 7.75
N ALA A 63 -8.10 12.23 7.77
CA ALA A 63 -7.97 11.15 6.81
C ALA A 63 -9.05 10.07 6.98
N ILE A 64 -9.43 9.74 8.22
CA ILE A 64 -10.54 8.82 8.51
C ILE A 64 -11.85 9.39 7.97
N GLU A 65 -12.13 10.68 8.19
CA GLU A 65 -13.33 11.33 7.67
C GLU A 65 -13.37 11.29 6.14
N GLN A 66 -12.24 11.60 5.48
CA GLN A 66 -12.13 11.53 4.03
C GLN A 66 -12.33 10.11 3.49
N ALA A 67 -11.75 9.09 4.15
CA ALA A 67 -11.93 7.70 3.77
C ALA A 67 -13.39 7.26 3.92
N ALA A 68 -14.05 7.65 5.01
CA ALA A 68 -15.46 7.33 5.27
C ALA A 68 -16.42 7.98 4.25
N LYS A 69 -16.07 9.13 3.67
CA LYS A 69 -16.87 9.75 2.59
C LYS A 69 -16.81 8.97 1.27
N ARG A 70 -15.77 8.16 1.04
CA ARG A 70 -15.58 7.40 -0.21
C ARG A 70 -16.38 6.11 -0.28
N THR A 71 -16.78 5.56 0.87
CA THR A 71 -17.47 4.27 0.98
C THR A 71 -18.90 4.30 0.43
N GLY A 72 -19.48 5.49 0.23
CA GLY A 72 -20.86 5.68 -0.21
C GLY A 72 -21.08 5.77 -1.72
N GLY A 73 -20.07 5.59 -2.59
CA GLY A 73 -20.28 5.94 -4.00
C GLY A 73 -19.31 5.50 -5.08
N LEU A 74 -18.57 4.39 -4.98
CA LEU A 74 -17.64 4.00 -6.05
C LEU A 74 -17.78 2.53 -6.46
N GLU A 75 -17.75 2.33 -7.79
CA GLU A 75 -17.34 1.08 -8.46
C GLU A 75 -16.18 0.41 -7.69
N PRO A 76 -16.11 -0.92 -7.66
CA PRO A 76 -15.10 -1.65 -6.88
C PRO A 76 -13.72 -1.09 -7.24
N PRO A 77 -13.05 -0.39 -6.31
CA PRO A 77 -11.93 0.41 -6.71
C PRO A 77 -10.80 -0.52 -7.09
N SER A 78 -10.10 -0.20 -8.19
CA SER A 78 -9.03 -0.99 -8.80
C SER A 78 -8.26 -1.79 -7.75
N ALA A 79 -8.46 -3.11 -7.75
CA ALA A 79 -7.83 -4.04 -6.82
C ALA A 79 -6.30 -4.15 -6.98
N ALA A 80 -5.74 -3.51 -8.01
CA ALA A 80 -4.33 -3.59 -8.31
C ALA A 80 -3.50 -2.68 -7.40
N ILE A 81 -2.53 -3.29 -6.72
CA ILE A 81 -1.39 -2.58 -6.13
C ILE A 81 -0.30 -2.52 -7.18
N SER A 82 0.12 -1.31 -7.56
CA SER A 82 1.18 -1.11 -8.54
C SER A 82 2.58 -1.20 -7.90
N GLY A 83 3.57 -1.60 -8.71
CA GLY A 83 4.99 -1.57 -8.33
C GLY A 83 5.50 -2.78 -7.56
N TYR A 84 4.72 -3.84 -7.42
CA TYR A 84 5.16 -5.13 -6.86
C TYR A 84 4.90 -6.28 -7.84
N PRO A 85 5.76 -7.33 -7.84
CA PRO A 85 5.52 -8.51 -8.66
C PRO A 85 4.25 -9.26 -8.18
N THR A 86 3.48 -9.76 -9.14
CA THR A 86 2.24 -10.51 -8.91
C THR A 86 2.41 -12.02 -9.05
N SER A 87 3.61 -12.47 -9.44
CA SER A 87 3.96 -13.88 -9.55
C SER A 87 5.44 -14.10 -9.25
N TRP A 88 5.79 -15.34 -8.91
CA TRP A 88 7.18 -15.74 -8.70
C TRP A 88 8.06 -15.52 -9.93
N ASN A 89 7.53 -15.76 -11.13
CA ASN A 89 8.28 -15.54 -12.37
C ASN A 89 8.56 -14.06 -12.64
N GLN A 90 7.69 -13.16 -12.15
CA GLN A 90 7.92 -11.72 -12.23
C GLN A 90 8.90 -11.26 -11.14
N ALA A 91 8.85 -11.85 -9.95
CA ALA A 91 9.78 -11.54 -8.86
C ALA A 91 11.20 -12.03 -9.13
N PHE A 92 11.33 -13.19 -9.77
CA PHE A 92 12.59 -13.86 -10.10
C PHE A 92 12.74 -13.99 -11.62
N ASP A 93 12.67 -12.86 -12.31
CA ASP A 93 12.82 -12.85 -13.76
C ASP A 93 14.23 -13.30 -14.20
N ALA A 94 14.39 -13.53 -15.50
CA ALA A 94 15.66 -14.00 -16.05
C ALA A 94 16.81 -13.02 -15.80
N ALA A 95 16.54 -11.72 -15.77
CA ALA A 95 17.55 -10.69 -15.54
C ALA A 95 18.07 -10.72 -14.09
N PHE A 96 17.15 -10.85 -13.12
CA PHE A 96 17.48 -11.04 -11.72
C PHE A 96 18.28 -12.33 -11.51
N MET A 97 17.81 -13.46 -12.06
CA MET A 97 18.48 -14.76 -11.88
C MET A 97 19.89 -14.78 -12.49
N ASP A 98 20.11 -14.15 -13.64
CA ASP A 98 21.44 -14.00 -14.24
C ASP A 98 22.39 -13.20 -13.32
N GLN A 99 21.92 -12.10 -12.73
CA GLN A 99 22.70 -11.32 -11.77
C GLN A 99 23.01 -12.10 -10.48
N ALA A 100 22.03 -12.81 -9.93
CA ALA A 100 22.19 -13.63 -8.74
C ALA A 100 23.24 -14.73 -8.96
N MET A 101 23.19 -15.43 -10.11
CA MET A 101 24.16 -16.47 -10.44
C MET A 101 25.59 -15.91 -10.63
N LYS A 102 25.73 -14.71 -11.22
CA LYS A 102 27.02 -14.02 -11.32
C LYS A 102 27.62 -13.67 -9.96
N LEU A 103 26.80 -13.35 -8.96
CA LEU A 103 27.26 -13.08 -7.60
C LEU A 103 27.69 -14.36 -6.89
N ILE A 104 26.91 -15.43 -7.00
CA ILE A 104 27.22 -16.74 -6.38
C ILE A 104 28.53 -17.30 -6.94
N ALA A 105 28.77 -17.19 -8.25
CA ALA A 105 29.99 -17.68 -8.89
C ALA A 105 31.27 -16.91 -8.51
N ARG A 106 31.16 -15.82 -7.73
CA ARG A 106 32.31 -15.04 -7.23
C ARG A 106 32.71 -15.41 -5.79
N CYS A 107 31.94 -16.27 -5.13
CA CYS A 107 32.25 -16.84 -3.81
C CYS A 107 32.94 -18.20 -3.97
#